data_AF-A0A6B2T8R5-F1
#
_entry.id   AF-A0A6B2T8R5-F1
#
_cell.length_a   1.000
_cell.length_b   1.000
_cell.length_c   1.000
_cell.angle_alpha   90.00
_cell.angle_beta   90.00
_cell.angle_gamma   90.00
#
_symmetry.space_group_name_H-M   'P 1'
#
loop_
_entity.id
_entity.type
_entity.pdbx_description
1 polymer ?
#
loop_
_entity_poly.entity_id
_entity_poly.type
_entity_poly.pdbx_seq_one_letter_code
_entity_poly.pdbx_strand_id
1 'polypeptide(L)' 'DLVRTAAKTLGGGGGGKPDVAQGGGQNPAAIGDAISAVERLVTETA' A
#
# COMPACT_ATOMS: atom_id res chain seq x y z
N ASP A 1 1.38 -4.24 7.01
CA ASP A 1 0.22 -4.29 6.10
C ASP A 1 0.09 -3.11 5.14
N LEU A 2 0.42 -1.89 5.57
CA LEU A 2 0.31 -0.66 4.76
C LEU A 2 0.91 -0.79 3.34
N VAL A 3 2.20 -1.16 3.26
CA VAL A 3 2.91 -1.32 1.97
C VAL A 3 2.29 -2.41 1.09
N ARG A 4 1.82 -3.51 1.70
CA ARG A 4 1.18 -4.60 0.95
C ARG A 4 -0.15 -4.12 0.33
N THR A 5 -0.94 -3.36 1.09
CA THR A 5 -2.20 -2.77 0.61
C THR A 5 -1.93 -1.82 -0.56
N ALA A 6 -1.02 -0.86 -0.40
CA ALA A 6 -0.66 0.07 -1.47
C ALA A 6 -0.13 -0.65 -2.71
N ALA A 7 0.81 -1.59 -2.56
CA ALA A 7 1.41 -2.31 -3.68
C ALA A 7 0.40 -3.16 -4.46
N LYS A 8 -0.57 -3.79 -3.77
CA LYS A 8 -1.65 -4.51 -4.45
C LYS A 8 -2.53 -3.57 -5.26
N THR A 9 -2.91 -2.42 -4.72
CA THR A 9 -3.69 -1.40 -5.46
C THR A 9 -2.94 -0.91 -6.70
N LEU A 10 -1.62 -0.77 -6.62
CA LEU A 10 -0.75 -0.44 -7.75
C LEU A 10 -0.58 -1.59 -8.76
N GLY A 11 -1.22 -2.74 -8.56
CA GLY A 11 -1.09 -3.91 -9.44
C GLY A 11 0.27 -4.62 -9.32
N GLY A 12 0.88 -4.59 -8.13
CA GLY A 12 2.14 -5.28 -7.86
C GLY A 12 2.19 -5.94 -6.49
N GLY A 13 3.37 -5.89 -5.88
CA GLY A 13 3.68 -6.63 -4.66
C GLY A 13 4.71 -5.93 -3.78
N GLY A 14 4.85 -6.42 -2.56
CA GLY A 14 5.75 -5.85 -1.57
C GLY A 14 5.84 -6.72 -0.32
N GLY A 15 6.85 -6.44 0.49
CA GLY A 15 7.15 -7.15 1.72
C GLY A 15 8.26 -6.49 2.53
N GLY A 16 8.47 -7.01 3.73
CA GLY A 16 9.44 -6.50 4.69
C GLY A 16 8.94 -6.72 6.11
N LYS A 17 9.63 -6.12 7.06
CA LYS A 17 9.26 -6.16 8.48
C LYS A 17 8.17 -5.11 8.78
N PRO A 18 7.49 -5.21 9.93
CA PRO A 18 6.45 -4.23 10.30
C PRO A 18 6.98 -2.79 10.40
N ASP A 19 8.23 -2.61 10.85
CA ASP A 19 8.91 -1.33 10.98
C ASP A 19 9.43 -0.81 9.63
N VAL A 20 9.88 -1.70 8.76
CA VAL A 20 10.41 -1.34 7.43
C VAL A 20 9.93 -2.34 6.37
N ALA A 21 9.17 -1.85 5.40
CA ALA A 21 8.73 -2.62 4.25
C ALA A 21 8.87 -1.85 2.93
N GLN A 22 8.99 -2.59 1.82
CA GLN A 22 9.09 -2.04 0.47
C GLN A 22 8.10 -2.73 -0.48
N GLY A 23 7.68 -2.02 -1.51
CA GLY A 23 6.75 -2.56 -2.52
C GLY A 23 6.48 -1.54 -3.61
N GLY A 24 5.78 -2.01 -4.65
CA GLY A 24 5.38 -1.19 -5.79
C GLY A 24 4.48 -1.95 -6.74
N GLY A 25 4.17 -1.34 -7.87
CA GLY A 25 3.34 -1.96 -8.92
C GLY A 25 3.45 -1.25 -10.25
N GLN A 26 2.82 -1.83 -11.26
CA GLN A 26 2.95 -1.40 -12.65
C GLN A 26 1.92 -0.34 -13.06
N ASN A 27 0.94 -0.04 -12.21
CA ASN A 27 -0.11 0.93 -12.51
C ASN A 27 0.14 2.28 -11.79
N PRO A 28 0.88 3.23 -12.39
CA PRO A 28 1.10 4.54 -11.80
C PRO A 28 -0.17 5.39 -11.74
N ALA A 29 -1.20 5.11 -12.54
CA ALA A 29 -2.46 5.84 -12.47
C ALA A 29 -3.24 5.57 -11.17
N ALA A 30 -2.96 4.45 -10.47
CA ALA A 30 -3.60 4.07 -9.22
C ALA A 30 -2.92 4.63 -7.94
N ILE A 31 -1.97 5.57 -8.07
CA ILE A 31 -1.27 6.14 -6.91
C ILE A 31 -2.24 6.79 -5.92
N GLY A 32 -3.23 7.56 -6.41
CA GLY A 32 -4.24 8.18 -5.55
C GLY A 32 -5.02 7.13 -4.75
N ASP A 33 -5.52 6.10 -5.42
CA ASP A 33 -6.27 5.01 -4.79
C ASP A 33 -5.42 4.26 -3.76
N ALA A 34 -4.13 4.05 -4.05
CA ALA A 34 -3.21 3.37 -3.15
C ALA A 34 -3.00 4.17 -1.86
N ILE A 35 -2.87 5.49 -1.95
CA ILE A 35 -2.76 6.38 -0.77
C ILE A 35 -4.06 6.34 0.03
N SER A 36 -5.22 6.52 -0.60
CA SER A 36 -6.51 6.49 0.09
C SER A 36 -6.81 5.13 0.75
N ALA A 37 -6.34 4.03 0.17
CA ALA A 37 -6.46 2.71 0.79
C ALA A 37 -5.61 2.59 2.06
N VAL A 38 -4.40 3.17 2.09
CA VAL A 38 -3.54 3.20 3.28
C VAL A 38 -4.15 4.10 4.36
N GLU A 39 -4.64 5.29 4.02
CA GLU A 39 -5.28 6.21 4.96
C GLU A 39 -6.48 5.57 5.66
N ARG A 40 -7.34 4.88 4.89
CA ARG A 40 -8.47 4.13 5.44
C ARG A 40 -8.02 3.06 6.43
N LEU A 41 -7.03 2.26 6.05
CA LEU A 41 -6.51 1.19 6.90
C LEU A 41 -5.93 1.73 8.22
N VAL A 42 -5.21 2.85 8.17
CA VAL A 42 -4.69 3.51 9.38
C VAL A 42 -5.85 4.00 10.26
N THR A 43 -6.89 4.58 9.66
CA THR A 43 -8.07 5.08 10.41
C THR A 43 -8.85 3.94 11.07
N GLU A 44 -8.99 2.79 10.41
CA GLU A 44 -9.70 1.62 10.95
C GLU A 44 -8.94 0.88 12.06
N THR A 45 -7.61 1.03 12.11
CA THR A 45 -6.75 0.34 13.08
C THR A 45 -6.43 1.21 14.32
N ALA A 46 -6.78 2.50 14.29
CA ALA A 46 -6.62 3.45 15.39
C ALA A 46 -7.81 3.40 16.36
#